data_AF-A0A6A5A5M3-F1
#
_entry.id   AF-A0A6A5A5M3-F1
#
_cell.length_a   1.000
_cell.length_b   1.000
_cell.length_c   1.000
_cell.angle_alpha   90.00
_cell.angle_beta   90.00
_cell.angle_gamma   90.00
#
_symmetry.space_group_name_H-M   'P 1'
#
loop_
_entity.id
_entity.type
_entity.pdbx_description
1 polymer ?
#
loop_
_entity_poly.entity_id
_entity_poly.type
_entity_poly.pdbx_seq_one_letter_code
_entity_poly.pdbx_strand_id
1 'polypeptide(L)'
;MRIHKTAIYESMLSNGAEGIDTFINGVKSGEIKFQFTQAPKFWYCSKEDLYDRVYIHWCESQGEKPITFNHFKEKFQHYDRACEYTRIRIGDTRMYAFKVPVDWNKQATSDNEQSFD
;
A
#
# COMPACT_ATOMS: atom_id res chain seq x y z
N MET A 1 -30.54 -4.94 31.28
CA MET A 1 -29.22 -4.27 31.30
C MET A 1 -28.94 -3.78 29.87
N ARG A 2 -29.16 -2.49 29.57
CA ARG A 2 -28.96 -1.93 28.22
C ARG A 2 -27.51 -1.49 28.09
N ILE A 3 -26.69 -2.36 27.51
CA ILE A 3 -25.29 -2.08 27.18
C ILE A 3 -25.30 -0.94 26.15
N HIS A 4 -24.88 0.26 26.57
CA HIS A 4 -24.64 1.38 25.67
C HIS A 4 -23.43 1.00 24.81
N LYS A 5 -23.68 0.71 23.52
CA LYS A 5 -22.64 0.65 22.51
C LYS A 5 -22.04 2.05 22.39
N THR A 6 -20.88 2.26 22.99
CA THR A 6 -20.15 3.52 22.88
C THR A 6 -19.65 3.67 21.44
N ALA A 7 -19.62 4.91 20.92
CA ALA A 7 -19.06 5.25 19.60
C ALA A 7 -17.62 4.74 19.39
N ILE A 8 -16.93 4.36 20.47
CA ILE A 8 -15.63 3.70 20.46
C ILE A 8 -15.70 2.31 19.81
N TYR A 9 -16.75 1.53 20.06
CA TYR A 9 -16.93 0.21 19.45
C TYR A 9 -17.25 0.31 17.95
N GLU A 10 -17.96 1.37 17.53
CA GLU A 10 -18.14 1.68 16.10
C GLU A 10 -16.87 2.21 15.45
N SER A 11 -15.98 2.91 16.19
CA SER A 11 -14.64 3.29 15.69
C SER A 11 -13.65 2.12 15.63
N MET A 12 -13.89 1.03 16.36
CA MET A 12 -13.13 -0.21 16.23
C MET A 12 -13.61 -1.07 15.04
N LEU A 13 -14.85 -0.85 14.58
CA LEU A 13 -15.44 -1.47 13.40
C LEU A 13 -15.30 -0.58 12.14
N SER A 14 -14.80 0.64 12.26
CA SER A 14 -14.52 1.46 11.08
C SER A 14 -13.24 0.95 10.41
N ASN A 15 -13.45 0.08 9.43
CA ASN A 15 -12.55 -0.49 8.42
C ASN A 15 -11.69 0.52 7.63
N GLY A 16 -11.31 1.68 8.19
CA GLY A 16 -10.52 2.70 7.51
C GLY A 16 -9.07 2.28 7.21
N ALA A 17 -8.59 1.17 7.78
CA ALA A 17 -7.29 0.58 7.48
C ALA A 17 -7.36 -0.56 6.45
N GLU A 18 -8.51 -1.24 6.31
CA GLU A 18 -8.63 -2.40 5.41
C GLU A 18 -8.51 -2.01 3.94
N GLY A 19 -9.03 -0.84 3.58
CA GLY A 19 -9.05 -0.38 2.19
C GLY A 19 -7.66 -0.23 1.56
N ILE A 20 -6.75 0.46 2.25
CA ILE A 20 -5.39 0.62 1.74
C ILE A 20 -4.60 -0.69 1.74
N ASP A 21 -4.78 -1.53 2.74
CA ASP A 21 -4.11 -2.83 2.80
C ASP A 21 -4.62 -3.74 1.67
N THR A 22 -5.93 -3.73 1.39
CA THR A 22 -6.55 -4.40 0.25
C THR A 22 -6.01 -3.87 -1.07
N PHE A 23 -5.91 -2.55 -1.21
CA PHE A 23 -5.33 -1.91 -2.38
C PHE A 23 -3.87 -2.33 -2.62
N ILE A 24 -3.00 -2.23 -1.60
CA ILE A 24 -1.58 -2.58 -1.74
C ILE A 24 -1.42 -4.06 -2.09
N ASN A 25 -2.19 -4.94 -1.43
CA ASN A 25 -2.21 -6.37 -1.74
C ASN A 25 -2.73 -6.64 -3.16
N GLY A 26 -3.76 -5.94 -3.61
CA GLY A 26 -4.30 -6.04 -4.97
C GLY A 26 -3.30 -5.60 -6.03
N VAL A 27 -2.53 -4.54 -5.78
CA VAL A 27 -1.42 -4.12 -6.66
C VAL A 27 -0.32 -5.18 -6.71
N LYS A 28 0.04 -5.76 -5.55
CA LYS A 28 1.10 -6.78 -5.45
C LYS A 28 0.70 -8.12 -6.08
N SER A 29 -0.56 -8.54 -5.91
CA SER A 29 -1.11 -9.77 -6.48
C SER A 29 -1.35 -9.67 -7.99
N GLY A 30 -1.37 -8.45 -8.53
CA GLY A 30 -1.70 -8.16 -9.92
C GLY A 30 -3.21 -8.10 -10.20
N GLU A 31 -4.06 -8.16 -9.17
CA GLU A 31 -5.50 -7.94 -9.28
C GLU A 31 -5.81 -6.51 -9.73
N ILE A 32 -5.13 -5.53 -9.13
CA ILE A 32 -5.16 -4.14 -9.56
C ILE A 32 -4.07 -3.95 -10.60
N LYS A 33 -4.49 -3.66 -11.84
CA LYS A 33 -3.58 -3.45 -12.98
C LYS A 33 -2.77 -2.17 -12.79
N PHE A 34 -1.63 -2.29 -12.14
CA PHE A 34 -0.63 -1.24 -11.99
C PHE A 34 0.76 -1.83 -12.02
N GLN A 35 1.70 -1.13 -12.66
CA GLN A 35 3.08 -1.59 -12.76
C GLN A 35 4.03 -0.46 -12.40
N PHE A 36 4.94 -0.74 -11.46
CA PHE A 36 6.03 0.18 -11.14
C PHE A 36 7.06 0.19 -12.27
N THR A 37 7.73 1.32 -12.44
CA THR A 37 8.85 1.46 -13.36
C THR A 37 10.10 0.84 -12.75
N GLN A 38 10.80 0.01 -13.51
CA GLN A 38 12.01 -0.65 -13.04
C GLN A 38 13.22 0.29 -13.10
N ALA A 39 13.94 0.41 -11.98
CA ALA A 39 15.29 0.97 -11.91
C ALA A 39 16.31 -0.14 -11.54
N PRO A 40 17.63 0.10 -11.65
CA PRO A 40 18.64 -0.94 -11.43
C PRO A 40 18.61 -1.63 -10.06
N LYS A 41 18.10 -0.96 -9.01
CA LYS A 41 18.13 -1.46 -7.61
C LYS A 41 16.77 -1.48 -6.91
N PHE A 42 15.72 -0.97 -7.55
CA PHE A 42 14.40 -0.83 -6.96
C PHE A 42 13.39 -0.58 -8.07
N TRP A 43 12.10 -0.72 -7.79
CA TRP A 43 11.05 -0.24 -8.67
C TRP A 43 10.44 1.02 -8.07
N TYR A 44 9.88 1.87 -8.91
CA TYR A 44 9.34 3.15 -8.45
C TYR A 44 8.14 3.63 -9.27
N CYS A 45 7.37 4.53 -8.68
CA CYS A 45 6.34 5.29 -9.39
C CYS A 45 6.12 6.66 -8.75
N SER A 46 5.53 7.57 -9.53
CA SER A 46 5.22 8.92 -9.08
C SER A 46 4.06 8.93 -8.06
N LYS A 47 3.91 10.05 -7.33
CA LYS A 47 2.72 10.27 -6.49
C LYS A 47 1.46 10.29 -7.35
N GLU A 48 1.56 10.95 -8.51
CA GLU A 48 0.47 11.18 -9.44
C GLU A 48 -0.09 9.85 -9.97
N ASP A 49 0.78 8.89 -10.27
CA ASP A 49 0.35 7.61 -10.82
C ASP A 49 -0.24 6.68 -9.77
N LEU A 50 0.45 6.46 -8.63
CA LEU A 50 -0.04 5.50 -7.63
C LEU A 50 -1.15 6.07 -6.76
N TYR A 51 -0.96 7.27 -6.21
CA TYR A 51 -1.90 7.84 -5.24
C TYR A 51 -3.00 8.61 -5.94
N ASP A 52 -2.66 9.65 -6.72
CA ASP A 52 -3.69 10.56 -7.26
C ASP A 52 -4.57 9.90 -8.34
N ARG A 53 -4.03 8.96 -9.11
CA ARG A 53 -4.76 8.23 -10.15
C ARG A 53 -5.28 6.89 -9.67
N VAL A 54 -4.39 5.96 -9.33
CA VAL A 54 -4.77 4.56 -9.16
C VAL A 54 -5.49 4.30 -7.83
N TYR A 55 -4.97 4.81 -6.72
CA TYR A 55 -5.60 4.64 -5.41
C TYR A 55 -6.92 5.40 -5.28
N ILE A 56 -6.95 6.69 -5.64
CA ILE A 56 -8.18 7.49 -5.57
C ILE A 56 -9.28 6.85 -6.44
N HIS A 57 -8.96 6.45 -7.67
CA HIS A 57 -9.94 5.81 -8.54
C HIS A 57 -10.39 4.44 -8.03
N TRP A 58 -9.48 3.66 -7.45
CA TRP A 58 -9.85 2.41 -6.80
C TRP A 58 -10.82 2.65 -5.64
N CYS A 59 -10.56 3.63 -4.77
CA CYS A 59 -11.48 4.00 -3.69
C CYS A 59 -12.87 4.37 -4.23
N GLU A 60 -12.94 5.19 -5.29
CA GLU A 60 -14.21 5.53 -5.94
C GLU A 60 -14.96 4.29 -6.45
N SER A 61 -14.24 3.33 -7.04
CA SER A 61 -14.83 2.09 -7.55
C SER A 61 -15.37 1.17 -6.45
N GLN A 62 -14.74 1.18 -5.27
CA GLN A 62 -15.14 0.37 -4.12
C GLN A 62 -16.15 1.10 -3.21
N GLY A 63 -16.49 2.36 -3.49
CA GLY A 63 -17.32 3.18 -2.60
C GLY A 63 -16.61 3.56 -1.29
N GLU A 64 -15.28 3.50 -1.27
CA GLU A 64 -14.45 3.87 -0.13
C GLU A 64 -14.07 5.35 -0.16
N LYS A 65 -13.83 5.91 1.03
CA LYS A 65 -13.30 7.28 1.14
C LYS A 65 -11.78 7.23 1.11
N PRO A 66 -11.11 7.94 0.17
CA PRO A 66 -9.65 7.96 0.13
C PRO A 66 -9.06 8.58 1.40
N ILE A 67 -8.01 7.95 1.92
CA ILE A 67 -7.24 8.52 3.03
C ILE A 67 -6.33 9.65 2.55
N THR A 68 -5.79 10.44 3.48
CA THR A 68 -4.85 11.52 3.12
C THR A 68 -3.52 10.94 2.61
N PHE A 69 -2.82 11.71 1.78
CA PHE A 69 -1.52 11.31 1.25
C PHE A 69 -0.49 10.97 2.33
N ASN A 70 -0.48 11.70 3.45
CA ASN A 70 0.42 11.40 4.57
C ASN A 70 0.11 10.03 5.17
N HIS A 71 -1.16 9.74 5.41
CA HIS A 71 -1.59 8.44 5.93
C HIS A 71 -1.30 7.31 4.93
N PHE A 72 -1.47 7.57 3.63
CA PHE A 72 -1.10 6.62 2.57
C PHE A 72 0.38 6.25 2.64
N LYS A 73 1.29 7.23 2.74
CA LYS A 73 2.73 6.96 2.84
C LYS A 73 3.06 6.12 4.07
N GLU A 74 2.51 6.47 5.22
CA GLU A 74 2.72 5.75 6.47
C GLU A 74 2.29 4.30 6.33
N LYS A 75 1.09 4.05 5.82
CA LYS A 75 0.55 2.71 5.60
C LYS A 75 1.35 1.92 4.57
N PHE A 76 1.75 2.55 3.47
CA PHE A 76 2.59 1.95 2.45
C PHE A 76 3.94 1.47 3.02
N GLN A 77 4.54 2.24 3.92
CA GLN A 77 5.76 1.86 4.63
C GLN A 77 5.53 0.84 5.76
N HIS A 78 4.34 0.85 6.38
CA HIS A 78 3.97 -0.16 7.37
C HIS A 78 3.75 -1.53 6.74
N TYR A 79 3.27 -1.57 5.51
CA TYR A 79 3.10 -2.80 4.74
C TYR A 79 4.42 -3.55 4.55
N ASP A 80 5.46 -2.82 4.13
CA ASP A 80 6.83 -3.32 4.06
C ASP A 80 7.80 -2.19 4.38
N ARG A 81 8.72 -2.41 5.33
CA ARG A 81 9.71 -1.41 5.74
C ARG A 81 10.67 -1.02 4.61
N ALA A 82 10.82 -1.86 3.59
CA ALA A 82 11.60 -1.55 2.39
C ALA A 82 10.87 -0.59 1.43
N CYS A 83 9.58 -0.36 1.66
CA CYS A 83 8.76 0.55 0.87
C CYS A 83 8.70 1.93 1.50
N GLU A 84 8.89 2.95 0.66
CA GLU A 84 8.95 4.31 1.14
C GLU A 84 8.59 5.31 0.03
N TYR A 85 8.03 6.45 0.43
CA TYR A 85 7.96 7.62 -0.44
C TYR A 85 9.16 8.52 -0.15
N THR A 86 10.15 8.50 -1.04
CA THR A 86 11.43 9.18 -0.80
C THR A 86 11.95 9.86 -2.06
N ARG A 87 12.99 10.69 -1.89
CA ARG A 87 13.69 11.31 -3.01
C ARG A 87 14.66 10.30 -3.61
N ILE A 88 14.37 9.84 -4.81
CA ILE A 88 15.20 8.89 -5.57
C ILE A 88 16.02 9.62 -6.64
N ARG A 89 17.10 8.97 -7.08
CA ARG A 89 17.90 9.39 -8.25
C ARG A 89 17.76 8.35 -9.35
N ILE A 90 17.31 8.78 -10.52
CA ILE A 90 17.22 7.97 -11.74
C ILE A 90 18.07 8.67 -12.80
N GLY A 91 19.21 8.07 -13.16
CA GLY A 91 20.22 8.74 -13.98
C GLY A 91 20.70 10.05 -13.33
N ASP A 92 20.54 11.17 -14.04
CA ASP A 92 20.88 12.50 -13.55
C ASP A 92 19.70 13.28 -12.96
N THR A 93 18.51 12.70 -12.97
CA THR A 93 17.29 13.32 -12.43
C THR A 93 17.07 12.89 -10.98
N ARG A 94 16.64 13.84 -10.14
CA ARG A 94 16.16 13.58 -8.78
C ARG A 94 14.67 13.87 -8.70
N MET A 95 13.89 12.94 -8.18
CA MET A 95 12.45 13.11 -8.00
C MET A 95 11.97 12.43 -6.72
N TYR A 96 10.81 12.84 -6.22
CA TYR A 96 10.12 12.10 -5.17
C TYR A 96 9.24 11.02 -5.81
N ALA A 97 9.29 9.82 -5.26
CA ALA A 97 8.58 8.67 -5.78
C ALA A 97 8.31 7.66 -4.67
N PHE A 98 7.27 6.85 -4.86
CA PHE A 98 7.14 5.59 -4.13
C PHE A 98 8.18 4.63 -4.66
N LYS A 99 8.94 4.04 -3.76
CA LYS A 99 10.00 3.07 -4.02
C LYS A 99 9.61 1.75 -3.38
N VAL A 100 9.76 0.67 -4.13
CA VAL A 100 9.54 -0.72 -3.68
C VAL A 100 10.75 -1.59 -4.04
N PRO A 101 11.01 -2.67 -3.29
CA PRO A 101 12.13 -3.57 -3.58
C PRO A 101 11.92 -4.32 -4.91
N VAL A 102 12.99 -4.86 -5.51
CA VAL A 102 12.93 -5.52 -6.83
C VAL A 102 12.12 -6.82 -6.79
N ASP A 103 12.09 -7.46 -5.62
CA ASP A 103 11.33 -8.65 -5.29
C ASP A 103 9.92 -8.34 -4.76
N TRP A 104 9.43 -7.11 -4.91
CA TRP A 104 8.09 -6.69 -4.49
C TRP A 104 6.96 -7.64 -4.94
N ASN A 105 7.04 -8.18 -6.16
CA ASN A 105 6.02 -9.10 -6.69
C ASN A 105 6.30 -10.58 -6.37
N LYS A 106 7.43 -10.93 -5.75
CA LYS A 106 7.61 -12.28 -5.23
C LYS A 106 6.65 -12.38 -4.05
N GLN A 107 5.61 -13.21 -4.19
CA GLN A 107 4.77 -13.62 -3.07
C GLN A 107 5.70 -13.85 -1.88
N ALA A 108 5.38 -13.23 -0.74
CA ALA A 108 6.00 -13.63 0.51
C ALA A 108 5.75 -15.13 0.62
N THR A 109 6.77 -15.92 0.30
CA THR A 109 6.72 -17.37 0.48
C THR A 109 6.92 -17.55 1.97
N SER A 110 5.88 -17.24 2.73
CA SER A 110 5.79 -17.44 4.16
C SER A 110 4.54 -18.25 4.41
N ASP A 111 4.48 -19.42 3.77
CA ASP A 111 3.78 -20.58 4.28
C ASP A 111 4.80 -21.73 4.35
N ASN A 112 4.87 -22.37 5.51
CA ASN A 112 5.70 -23.53 5.90
C ASN A 112 7.18 -23.27 6.26
N GLU A 113 7.41 -22.72 7.46
CA GLU A 113 8.21 -23.50 8.41
C GLU A 113 7.23 -24.47 9.11
N GLN A 114 6.99 -25.60 8.45
CA GLN A 114 6.52 -26.80 9.13
C GLN A 114 7.55 -27.11 10.21
N SER A 115 7.08 -27.18 11.45
CA SER A 115 7.77 -27.80 12.57
C SER A 115 8.34 -29.14 12.12
N PHE A 116 9.67 -29.24 12.07
CA PHE A 116 10.35 -30.53 12.02
C PHE A 116 10.61 -30.98 13.46
N ASP A 117 10.18 -32.22 13.70
CA ASP A 117 10.21 -33.06 14.92
C ASP A 117 10.97 -32.57 16.17
#